data_AF-A0A9D1BQA6-F1
#
_entry.id   AF-A0A9D1BQA6-F1
#
_cell.length_a   1.000
_cell.length_b   1.000
_cell.length_c   1.000
_cell.angle_alpha   90.00
_cell.angle_beta   90.00
_cell.angle_gamma   90.00
#
_symmetry.space_group_name_H-M   'P 1'
#
loop_
_entity.id
_entity.type
_entity.pdbx_description
1 polymer ?
#
loop_
_entity_poly.entity_id
_entity_poly.type
_entity_poly.pdbx_seq_one_letter_code
_entity_poly.pdbx_strand_id
1 'polypeptide(L)'
;MAAFAAAADRNGIANQSPPPASLVAKLPVEFLTLGMDTHKAFDGLSARAKEGMDFEQAAAALGDVMNNCTACHASYLLKAVAK
;
A
#
# COMPACT_ATOMS: atom_id res chain seq x y z
N MET A 1 8.27 13.23 11.72
CA MET A 1 7.98 13.16 10.28
C MET A 1 9.04 12.46 9.43
N ALA A 2 10.34 12.74 9.60
CA ALA A 2 11.38 12.04 8.82
C ALA A 2 11.29 10.51 8.88
N ALA A 3 11.10 9.93 10.07
CA ALA A 3 10.91 8.49 10.23
C ALA A 3 9.63 7.95 9.57
N PHE A 4 8.55 8.73 9.58
CA PHE A 4 7.30 8.39 8.90
C PHE A 4 7.50 8.37 7.38
N ALA A 5 8.17 9.40 6.82
CA ALA A 5 8.48 9.45 5.40
C ALA A 5 9.33 8.25 4.97
N ALA A 6 10.37 7.90 5.75
CA ALA A 6 11.20 6.73 5.47
C ALA A 6 10.43 5.41 5.53
N ALA A 7 9.46 5.28 6.45
CA ALA A 7 8.59 4.11 6.52
C ALA A 7 7.61 4.05 5.33
N ALA A 8 7.05 5.19 4.92
CA ALA A 8 6.17 5.30 3.77
C ALA A 8 6.92 4.96 2.47
N ASP A 9 8.15 5.47 2.28
CA ASP A 9 9.00 5.18 1.12
C ASP A 9 9.16 3.67 0.90
N ARG A 10 9.41 2.90 1.97
CA ARG A 10 9.61 1.44 1.88
C ARG A 10 8.39 0.69 1.33
N ASN A 11 7.21 1.27 1.44
CA ASN A 11 5.96 0.69 0.94
C ASN A 11 5.53 1.29 -0.42
N GLY A 12 6.29 2.24 -0.95
CA GLY A 12 6.07 2.90 -2.23
C GLY A 12 6.37 2.04 -3.45
N ILE A 13 6.10 2.57 -4.66
CA ILE A 13 6.33 1.85 -5.93
C ILE A 13 7.80 1.51 -6.13
N ALA A 14 8.69 2.46 -5.85
CA ALA A 14 10.11 2.34 -6.17
C ALA A 14 10.84 1.21 -5.40
N ASN A 15 10.27 0.76 -4.28
CA ASN A 15 10.90 -0.21 -3.38
C ASN A 15 10.30 -1.63 -3.49
N GLN A 16 9.47 -1.88 -4.51
CA GLN A 16 8.89 -3.20 -4.75
C GLN A 16 9.72 -4.04 -5.71
N SER A 17 9.67 -5.35 -5.47
CA SER A 17 10.05 -6.35 -6.45
C SER A 17 8.81 -6.79 -7.21
N PRO A 18 8.75 -6.61 -8.55
CA PRO A 18 7.60 -7.05 -9.32
C PRO A 18 7.46 -8.58 -9.25
N PRO A 19 6.24 -9.12 -9.10
CA PRO A 19 6.02 -10.55 -9.15
C PRO A 19 6.26 -11.10 -10.58
N PRO A 20 6.46 -12.43 -10.74
CA PRO A 20 6.62 -13.05 -12.04
C PRO A 20 5.44 -12.73 -12.98
N ALA A 21 5.72 -12.44 -14.25
CA ALA A 21 4.68 -12.09 -15.23
C ALA A 21 3.60 -13.19 -15.39
N SER A 22 3.99 -14.46 -15.25
CA SER A 22 3.06 -15.59 -15.29
C SER A 22 2.09 -15.64 -14.12
N LEU A 23 2.44 -15.02 -12.98
CA LEU A 23 1.54 -14.84 -11.84
C LEU A 23 0.63 -13.63 -12.08
N VAL A 24 1.19 -12.49 -12.50
CA VAL A 24 0.42 -11.27 -12.81
C VAL A 24 -0.71 -11.55 -13.79
N ALA A 25 -0.44 -12.33 -14.83
CA ALA A 25 -1.43 -12.71 -15.84
C ALA A 25 -2.64 -13.50 -15.30
N LYS A 26 -2.56 -14.05 -14.09
CA LYS A 26 -3.62 -14.82 -13.43
C LYS A 26 -4.36 -14.04 -12.34
N LEU A 27 -3.88 -12.86 -11.97
CA LEU A 27 -4.48 -12.06 -10.91
C LEU A 27 -5.67 -11.25 -11.45
N PRO A 28 -6.74 -11.05 -10.66
CA PRO A 28 -7.82 -10.16 -11.03
C PRO A 28 -7.31 -8.74 -11.30
N VAL A 29 -7.91 -8.03 -12.26
CA VAL A 29 -7.52 -6.66 -12.58
C VAL A 29 -7.71 -5.76 -11.36
N GLU A 30 -8.80 -5.95 -10.62
CA GLU A 30 -9.13 -5.21 -9.41
C GLU A 30 -8.11 -5.43 -8.29
N PHE A 31 -7.52 -6.63 -8.20
CA PHE A 31 -6.44 -6.93 -7.27
C PHE A 31 -5.20 -6.09 -7.61
N LEU A 32 -4.81 -6.08 -8.89
CA LEU A 32 -3.64 -5.33 -9.36
C LEU A 32 -3.85 -3.83 -9.18
N THR A 33 -5.02 -3.31 -9.52
CA THR A 33 -5.38 -1.90 -9.33
C THR A 33 -5.29 -1.51 -7.86
N LEU A 34 -5.94 -2.27 -6.95
CA LEU A 34 -5.92 -1.99 -5.52
C LEU A 34 -4.50 -2.04 -4.93
N GLY A 35 -3.69 -3.01 -5.35
CA GLY A 35 -2.29 -3.11 -4.96
C GLY A 35 -1.49 -1.88 -5.40
N MET A 36 -1.57 -1.53 -6.70
CA MET A 36 -0.85 -0.37 -7.23
C MET A 36 -1.30 0.95 -6.60
N ASP A 37 -2.60 1.13 -6.36
CA ASP A 37 -3.12 2.34 -5.73
C ASP A 37 -2.65 2.47 -4.27
N THR A 38 -2.54 1.34 -3.55
CA THR A 38 -1.95 1.34 -2.20
C THR A 38 -0.51 1.80 -2.22
N HIS A 39 0.29 1.33 -3.17
CA HIS A 39 1.70 1.73 -3.29
C HIS A 39 1.87 3.20 -3.67
N LYS A 40 1.06 3.72 -4.60
CA LYS A 40 1.04 5.16 -4.92
C LYS A 40 0.64 6.00 -3.71
N ALA A 41 -0.30 5.51 -2.90
CA ALA A 41 -0.73 6.22 -1.71
C ALA A 41 0.41 6.34 -0.68
N PHE A 42 1.24 5.30 -0.53
CA PHE A 42 2.45 5.36 0.30
C PHE A 42 3.51 6.32 -0.27
N ASP A 43 3.72 6.36 -1.58
CA ASP A 43 4.57 7.39 -2.20
C ASP A 43 4.05 8.81 -1.87
N GLY A 44 2.74 9.01 -1.94
CA GLY A 44 2.08 10.27 -1.56
C GLY A 44 2.24 10.62 -0.08
N LEU A 45 2.12 9.65 0.84
CA LEU A 45 2.35 9.85 2.27
C LEU A 45 3.79 10.32 2.54
N SER A 46 4.77 9.70 1.86
CA SER A 46 6.17 10.10 1.97
C SER A 46 6.42 11.53 1.48
N ALA A 47 5.90 11.87 0.29
CA ALA A 47 6.03 13.20 -0.28
C ALA A 47 5.45 14.28 0.65
N ARG A 48 4.21 14.10 1.11
CA ARG A 48 3.55 15.03 2.02
C ARG A 48 4.28 15.16 3.36
N ALA A 49 4.82 14.06 3.88
CA ALA A 49 5.65 14.06 5.10
C ALA A 49 6.96 14.85 4.93
N LYS A 50 7.57 14.82 3.74
CA LYS A 50 8.75 15.64 3.39
C LYS A 50 8.39 17.13 3.20
N GLU A 51 7.15 17.43 2.81
CA GLU A 51 6.61 18.78 2.60
C GLU A 51 6.07 19.46 3.87
N GLY A 52 6.18 18.82 5.04
CA GLY A 52 5.84 19.44 6.32
C GLY A 52 4.47 19.07 6.89
N MET A 53 3.86 17.97 6.42
CA MET A 53 2.68 17.35 7.07
C MET A 53 2.90 17.17 8.58
N ASP A 54 1.90 17.49 9.39
CA ASP A 54 1.92 17.27 10.84
C ASP A 54 1.45 15.86 11.24
N PHE A 55 1.45 15.58 12.55
CA PHE A 55 1.06 14.27 13.07
C PHE A 55 -0.41 13.92 12.82
N GLU A 56 -1.33 14.87 12.97
CA GLU A 56 -2.77 14.63 12.80
C GLU A 56 -3.08 14.36 11.33
N GLN A 57 -2.49 15.13 10.43
CA GLN A 57 -2.57 14.93 9.00
C GLN A 57 -1.98 13.57 8.57
N ALA A 58 -0.86 13.16 9.19
CA ALA A 58 -0.25 11.86 8.93
C ALA A 58 -1.12 10.70 9.41
N ALA A 59 -1.71 10.80 10.61
CA ALA A 59 -2.58 9.78 11.17
C ALA A 59 -3.86 9.62 10.33
N ALA A 60 -4.49 10.74 9.94
CA ALA A 60 -5.67 10.73 9.08
C ALA A 60 -5.37 10.10 7.71
N ALA A 61 -4.30 10.57 7.05
CA ALA A 61 -3.94 10.06 5.72
C ALA A 61 -3.51 8.58 5.76
N LEU A 62 -2.85 8.12 6.81
CA LEU A 62 -2.56 6.71 7.00
C LEU A 62 -3.85 5.90 7.20
N GLY A 63 -4.81 6.43 7.97
CA GLY A 63 -6.13 5.83 8.14
C GLY A 63 -6.85 5.62 6.80
N ASP A 64 -6.77 6.59 5.89
CA ASP A 64 -7.33 6.46 4.55
C ASP A 64 -6.68 5.32 3.76
N VAL A 65 -5.35 5.20 3.82
CA VAL A 65 -4.61 4.09 3.17
C VAL A 65 -4.97 2.73 3.78
N MET A 66 -5.24 2.66 5.09
CA MET A 66 -5.63 1.42 5.76
C MET A 66 -6.96 0.84 5.25
N ASN A 67 -7.83 1.65 4.64
CA ASN A 67 -9.04 1.14 3.98
C ASN A 67 -8.70 0.20 2.81
N ASN A 68 -7.58 0.42 2.12
CA ASN A 68 -7.13 -0.50 1.08
C ASN A 68 -6.69 -1.84 1.68
N CYS A 69 -6.04 -1.81 2.85
CA CYS A 69 -5.61 -3.03 3.55
C CYS A 69 -6.82 -3.91 3.91
N THR A 70 -7.86 -3.31 4.50
CA THR A 70 -9.05 -4.06 4.91
C THR A 70 -9.86 -4.54 3.71
N ALA A 71 -10.00 -3.74 2.64
CA ALA A 71 -10.65 -4.14 1.40
C ALA A 71 -9.92 -5.29 0.69
N CYS A 72 -8.59 -5.22 0.62
CA CYS A 72 -7.76 -6.26 0.02
C CYS A 72 -7.88 -7.57 0.80
N HIS A 73 -7.75 -7.51 2.13
CA HIS A 73 -7.87 -8.70 2.97
C HIS A 73 -9.27 -9.31 2.94
N ALA A 74 -10.33 -8.50 2.88
CA ALA A 74 -11.70 -9.01 2.77
C ALA A 74 -11.94 -9.76 1.45
N SER A 75 -11.29 -9.32 0.36
CA SER A 75 -11.57 -9.82 -1.00
C SER A 75 -10.59 -10.90 -1.47
N TYR A 76 -9.34 -10.84 -1.03
CA TYR A 76 -8.23 -11.59 -1.64
C TYR A 76 -7.37 -12.36 -0.64
N LEU A 77 -7.61 -12.26 0.68
CA LEU A 77 -6.87 -13.06 1.65
C LEU A 77 -7.25 -14.54 1.51
N LEU A 78 -6.28 -15.34 1.05
CA LEU A 78 -6.43 -16.80 1.02
C LEU A 78 -6.39 -17.34 2.45
N LYS A 79 -7.45 -18.01 2.87
CA LYS A 79 -7.49 -18.70 4.17
C LYS A 79 -6.74 -20.01 4.04
N ALA A 80 -5.81 -20.26 4.96
CA ALA A 80 -5.20 -21.57 5.07
C ALA A 80 -6.29 -22.61 5.37
N VAL A 81 -6.32 -23.69 4.59
CA VAL A 81 -7.17 -24.84 4.90
C VAL A 81 -6.40 -25.69 5.90
N ALA A 82 -6.99 -25.94 7.07
CA ALA A 82 -6.42 -26.89 8.03
C ALA A 82 -6.30 -28.26 7.36
N LYS A 83 -5.14 -28.89 7.54
CA LYS A 83 -4.76 -30.15 6.90
C LYS A 83 -5.39 -31.34 7.60
#